data_AF-A0A4U7AV08-F1
#
_entry.id   AF-A0A4U7AV08-F1
#
_cell.length_a   1.000
_cell.length_b   1.000
_cell.length_c   1.000
_cell.angle_alpha   90.00
_cell.angle_beta   90.00
_cell.angle_gamma   90.00
#
_symmetry.space_group_name_H-M   'P 1'
#
loop_
_entity.id
_entity.type
_entity.pdbx_description
1 polymer ?
#
loop_
_entity_poly.entity_id
_entity_poly.type
_entity_poly.pdbx_seq_one_letter_code
_entity_poly.pdbx_strand_id
1 'polypeptide(L)'
;MGLVLLYEYRLTVNGLVFGILATGLPGIFRALSTLFLSSQGAAPSGLNGTTVLSVSLFASVVCALIFEDTLSALDGTSRLLSPALVIVLMNLVATIASFSIGGQMFAYLPTQSTPWNARQRPAILWPLLGMVGITTFYTVSTGTSIVHPIQVTCFLLATFCLLEVDYTVLAQNIVSSAGQPTRIAMALAPLLPIGDQGHNPDVYQPVLEEDEDSPTSGPLSLLQQTPEQQHSTRSTKSLTILTLLTWSLTLYLTLTPPLSLHSPLSPSLDLTYHPTTNLDIVISMYSEPLTSLTSTLNLLLSIPSIATLSPHLFIYTKNYHADLSAISSAIPAPLSPASITLKPNIGREGETYLHHILSHWDTLANHTLFLQAETHNPRELKPRIRDYFGPDTGMLPLGFAGYSCSCSDKTCGDRFWEDRSGVVRDTYLKALRRETCPARRERGGRILLSYKGQFIASAARIRGTEKKVYEELYGLFGDEGSWVHGQEYLRGRKEEMSAPVFGFTMERLWAGLLQCGDERVARDCPSLLSGWRMGGGRGDCQCFDHV
;
A
#
# COMPACT_ATOMS: atom_id res chain seq x y z
N MET A 1 18.21 1.46 -9.57
CA MET A 1 17.60 1.60 -8.23
C MET A 1 16.11 1.91 -8.39
N GLY A 2 15.34 0.92 -8.87
CA GLY A 2 13.88 1.00 -9.09
C GLY A 2 13.10 0.75 -7.81
N LEU A 3 13.33 1.57 -6.79
CA LEU A 3 12.84 1.37 -5.42
C LEU A 3 11.55 2.15 -5.12
N VAL A 4 10.76 2.49 -6.16
CA VAL A 4 9.77 3.58 -6.06
C VAL A 4 8.34 3.19 -6.47
N LEU A 5 7.94 1.92 -6.51
CA LEU A 5 6.54 1.60 -6.82
C LEU A 5 5.99 0.49 -5.93
N LEU A 6 6.05 0.70 -4.61
CA LEU A 6 5.52 -0.24 -3.63
C LEU A 6 4.45 0.40 -2.74
N TYR A 7 3.27 -0.22 -2.81
CA TYR A 7 2.27 -0.33 -1.75
C TYR A 7 1.25 0.79 -1.50
N GLU A 8 0.58 1.23 -2.56
CA GLU A 8 -0.84 1.58 -2.44
C GLU A 8 -1.70 0.79 -3.43
N TYR A 9 -2.30 -0.29 -2.91
CA TYR A 9 -3.58 -0.91 -3.27
C TYR A 9 -3.95 -1.23 -4.73
N ARG A 10 -3.07 -1.07 -5.73
CA ARG A 10 -3.43 -1.27 -7.15
C ARG A 10 -2.37 -1.90 -8.06
N LEU A 11 -1.31 -2.51 -7.54
CA LEU A 11 -0.46 -3.45 -8.28
C LEU A 11 -0.10 -4.61 -7.36
N THR A 12 -0.32 -5.83 -7.85
CA THR A 12 -0.07 -7.07 -7.12
C THR A 12 1.43 -7.28 -6.86
N VAL A 13 1.78 -8.25 -5.99
CA VAL A 13 3.17 -8.75 -5.82
C VAL A 13 3.83 -9.06 -7.16
N ASN A 14 3.05 -9.40 -8.18
CA ASN A 14 3.53 -9.66 -9.53
C ASN A 14 4.10 -8.38 -10.20
N GLY A 15 3.52 -7.20 -9.97
CA GLY A 15 4.05 -5.93 -10.49
C GLY A 15 5.45 -5.59 -9.99
N LEU A 16 5.77 -5.98 -8.76
CA LEU A 16 7.11 -5.85 -8.16
C LEU A 16 8.11 -6.81 -8.82
N VAL A 17 7.70 -8.06 -9.03
CA VAL A 17 8.50 -9.06 -9.76
C VAL A 17 8.74 -8.59 -11.20
N PHE A 18 7.73 -8.06 -11.89
CA PHE A 18 7.87 -7.55 -13.26
C PHE A 18 8.70 -6.27 -13.34
N GLY A 19 8.61 -5.35 -12.38
CA GLY A 19 9.46 -4.15 -12.34
C GLY A 19 10.94 -4.49 -12.15
N ILE A 20 11.24 -5.46 -11.27
CA ILE A 20 12.61 -5.96 -11.07
C ILE A 20 13.11 -6.71 -12.31
N LEU A 21 12.29 -7.56 -12.92
CA LEU A 21 12.66 -8.28 -14.15
C LEU A 21 12.82 -7.33 -15.35
N ALA A 22 11.93 -6.36 -15.50
CA ALA A 22 11.99 -5.36 -16.56
C ALA A 22 13.26 -4.50 -16.44
N THR A 23 13.75 -4.22 -15.23
CA THR A 23 15.01 -3.48 -15.06
C THR A 23 16.26 -4.35 -15.12
N GLY A 24 16.18 -5.59 -14.60
CA GLY A 24 17.31 -6.52 -14.55
C GLY A 24 17.64 -7.17 -15.89
N LEU A 25 16.64 -7.74 -16.58
CA LEU A 25 16.85 -8.47 -17.84
C LEU A 25 17.55 -7.65 -18.93
N PRO A 26 17.27 -6.34 -19.09
CA PRO A 26 17.85 -5.55 -20.17
C PRO A 26 19.25 -5.05 -19.82
N GLY A 27 19.54 -4.83 -18.53
CA GLY A 27 20.91 -4.64 -18.03
C GLY A 27 21.76 -5.88 -18.27
N ILE A 28 21.23 -7.06 -17.95
CA ILE A 28 21.88 -8.36 -18.22
C ILE A 28 22.07 -8.57 -19.73
N PHE A 29 21.04 -8.35 -20.54
CA PHE A 29 21.10 -8.51 -21.99
C PHE A 29 22.16 -7.60 -22.63
N ARG A 30 22.24 -6.35 -22.18
CA ARG A 30 23.26 -5.41 -22.66
C ARG A 30 24.67 -5.80 -22.20
N ALA A 31 24.83 -6.25 -20.95
CA ALA A 31 26.11 -6.77 -20.45
C ALA A 31 26.58 -7.98 -21.28
N LEU A 32 25.69 -8.95 -21.51
CA LEU A 32 25.97 -10.14 -22.32
C LEU A 32 26.27 -9.79 -23.79
N SER A 33 25.53 -8.84 -24.37
CA SER A 33 25.76 -8.38 -25.75
C SER A 33 27.12 -7.69 -25.88
N THR A 34 27.52 -6.92 -24.86
CA THR A 34 28.82 -6.24 -24.84
C THR A 34 29.96 -7.25 -24.69
N LEU A 35 29.81 -8.25 -23.82
CA LEU A 35 30.77 -9.35 -23.68
C LEU A 35 30.90 -10.15 -24.99
N PHE A 36 29.79 -10.44 -25.66
CA PHE A 36 29.77 -11.17 -26.92
C PHE A 36 30.43 -10.37 -28.07
N LEU A 37 30.06 -9.10 -28.25
CA LEU A 37 30.66 -8.25 -29.28
C LEU A 37 32.15 -7.99 -29.02
N SER A 38 32.53 -7.81 -27.76
CA SER A 38 33.94 -7.72 -27.34
C SER A 38 34.73 -8.98 -27.71
N SER A 39 34.13 -10.17 -27.57
CA SER A 39 34.79 -11.44 -27.93
C SER A 39 35.01 -11.61 -29.43
N GLN A 40 34.22 -10.92 -30.27
CA GLN A 40 34.33 -11.00 -31.72
C GLN A 40 35.20 -9.89 -32.34
N GLY A 41 35.77 -8.98 -31.55
CA GLY A 41 36.53 -7.83 -32.06
C GLY A 41 35.68 -6.85 -32.87
N ALA A 42 34.35 -6.99 -32.85
CA ALA A 42 33.44 -6.11 -33.53
C ALA A 42 33.28 -4.82 -32.71
N ALA A 43 33.53 -3.67 -33.34
CA ALA A 43 33.21 -2.39 -32.73
C ALA A 43 31.72 -2.39 -32.37
N PRO A 44 31.35 -2.08 -31.12
CA PRO A 44 29.96 -2.12 -30.68
C PRO A 44 29.18 -1.07 -31.46
N SER A 45 28.50 -1.48 -32.54
CA SER A 45 27.44 -0.67 -33.13
C SER A 45 26.39 -0.53 -32.04
N GLY A 46 26.25 0.69 -31.51
CA GLY A 46 25.40 0.95 -30.35
C GLY A 46 24.04 0.29 -30.53
N LEU A 47 23.69 -0.64 -29.63
CA LEU A 47 22.37 -1.26 -29.61
C LEU A 47 21.33 -0.15 -29.66
N ASN A 48 20.47 -0.18 -30.68
CA ASN A 48 19.47 0.85 -30.88
C ASN A 48 18.55 0.86 -29.66
N GLY A 49 18.61 1.94 -28.88
CA GLY A 49 17.88 2.05 -27.61
C GLY A 49 16.39 1.82 -27.79
N THR A 50 15.86 2.12 -28.97
CA THR A 50 14.47 1.85 -29.36
C THR A 50 14.14 0.36 -29.38
N THR A 51 15.02 -0.50 -29.91
CA THR A 51 14.80 -1.94 -29.97
C THR A 51 14.75 -2.57 -28.58
N VAL A 52 15.66 -2.17 -27.68
CA VAL A 52 15.67 -2.65 -26.28
C VAL A 52 14.40 -2.20 -25.55
N LEU A 53 13.98 -0.95 -25.75
CA LEU A 53 12.73 -0.42 -25.20
C LEU A 53 11.51 -1.16 -25.74
N SER A 54 11.42 -1.39 -27.05
CA SER A 54 10.28 -2.07 -27.67
C SER A 54 10.14 -3.52 -27.21
N VAL A 55 11.24 -4.28 -27.18
CA VAL A 55 11.23 -5.69 -26.72
C VAL A 55 10.84 -5.77 -25.25
N SER A 56 11.38 -4.88 -24.42
CA SER A 56 11.10 -4.90 -22.99
C SER A 56 9.70 -4.42 -22.65
N LEU A 57 9.20 -3.41 -23.37
CA LEU A 57 7.81 -2.97 -23.29
C LEU A 57 6.86 -4.10 -23.67
N PHE A 58 7.14 -4.78 -24.78
CA PHE A 58 6.34 -5.92 -25.24
C PHE A 58 6.34 -7.06 -24.20
N ALA A 59 7.50 -7.44 -23.68
CA ALA A 59 7.60 -8.47 -22.64
C ALA A 59 6.86 -8.08 -21.35
N SER A 60 6.92 -6.81 -20.94
CA SER A 60 6.21 -6.30 -19.76
C SER A 60 4.69 -6.31 -19.97
N VAL A 61 4.21 -5.92 -21.15
CA VAL A 61 2.78 -5.96 -21.51
C VAL A 61 2.26 -7.40 -21.55
N VAL A 62 2.99 -8.31 -22.20
CA VAL A 62 2.63 -9.73 -22.27
C VAL A 62 2.60 -10.36 -20.88
N CYS A 63 3.60 -10.09 -20.03
CA CYS A 63 3.60 -10.56 -18.65
C CYS A 63 2.42 -10.00 -17.84
N ALA A 64 2.11 -8.71 -17.97
CA ALA A 64 0.95 -8.11 -17.31
C ALA A 64 -0.35 -8.81 -17.76
N LEU A 65 -0.53 -9.06 -19.07
CA LEU A 65 -1.71 -9.74 -19.62
C LEU A 65 -1.85 -11.21 -19.18
N ILE A 66 -0.74 -11.92 -18.95
CA ILE A 66 -0.75 -13.34 -18.57
C ILE A 66 -0.98 -13.53 -17.07
N PHE A 67 -0.40 -12.67 -16.23
CA PHE A 67 -0.35 -12.87 -14.77
C PHE A 67 -1.32 -12.00 -13.98
N GLU A 68 -1.81 -10.90 -14.56
CA GLU A 68 -2.95 -10.17 -14.05
C GLU A 68 -4.12 -10.38 -15.01
N ASP A 69 -5.33 -10.53 -14.46
CA ASP A 69 -6.58 -10.68 -15.21
C ASP A 69 -6.96 -9.35 -15.92
N THR A 70 -6.01 -8.78 -16.65
CA THR A 70 -5.94 -7.38 -17.05
C THR A 70 -6.96 -7.06 -18.13
N LEU A 71 -7.43 -8.07 -18.88
CA LEU A 71 -8.54 -7.95 -19.81
C LEU A 71 -9.85 -7.60 -19.09
N SER A 72 -10.09 -8.15 -17.90
CA SER A 72 -11.23 -7.77 -17.05
C SER A 72 -11.07 -6.37 -16.44
N ALA A 73 -9.83 -5.93 -16.17
CA ALA A 73 -9.54 -4.55 -15.76
C ALA A 73 -9.73 -3.55 -16.92
N LEU A 74 -9.40 -3.96 -18.16
CA LEU A 74 -9.60 -3.17 -19.38
C LEU A 74 -11.08 -2.93 -19.68
N ASP A 75 -11.95 -3.91 -19.41
CA ASP A 75 -13.40 -3.74 -19.55
C ASP A 75 -13.95 -2.65 -18.62
N GLY A 76 -13.34 -2.49 -17.43
CA GLY A 76 -13.59 -1.38 -16.50
C GLY A 76 -12.89 -0.05 -16.85
N THR A 77 -11.93 -0.04 -17.79
CA THR A 77 -11.14 1.15 -18.17
C THR A 77 -11.75 2.00 -19.28
N SER A 78 -12.91 1.62 -19.82
CA SER A 78 -13.69 2.46 -20.76
C SER A 78 -14.01 3.85 -20.20
N ARG A 79 -13.85 4.08 -18.88
CA ARG A 79 -13.81 5.40 -18.28
C ARG A 79 -12.37 5.94 -18.34
N LEU A 80 -12.15 6.93 -19.22
CA LEU A 80 -10.88 7.64 -19.50
C LEU A 80 -10.14 8.21 -18.27
N LEU A 81 -10.74 8.14 -17.08
CA LEU A 81 -10.24 8.66 -15.79
C LEU A 81 -10.15 7.57 -14.71
N SER A 82 -10.18 6.28 -15.07
CA SER A 82 -10.05 5.23 -14.06
C SER A 82 -8.67 5.30 -13.37
N PRO A 83 -8.59 5.15 -12.03
CA PRO A 83 -7.32 5.15 -11.30
C PRO A 83 -6.35 4.06 -11.79
N ALA A 84 -6.87 2.99 -12.41
CA ALA A 84 -6.06 1.94 -13.03
C ALA A 84 -5.25 2.46 -14.23
N LEU A 85 -5.85 3.27 -15.10
CA LEU A 85 -5.16 3.85 -16.27
C LEU A 85 -4.00 4.76 -15.84
N VAL A 86 -4.22 5.57 -14.80
CA VAL A 86 -3.18 6.47 -14.26
C VAL A 86 -2.00 5.67 -13.73
N ILE A 87 -2.25 4.57 -13.02
CA ILE A 87 -1.21 3.70 -12.47
C ILE A 87 -0.45 2.96 -13.57
N VAL A 88 -1.14 2.50 -14.61
CA VAL A 88 -0.49 1.91 -15.80
C VAL A 88 0.43 2.93 -16.48
N LEU A 89 -0.01 4.19 -16.62
CA LEU A 89 0.82 5.27 -17.16
C LEU A 89 2.02 5.57 -16.26
N MET A 90 1.86 5.60 -14.94
CA MET A 90 2.96 5.77 -13.98
C MET A 90 3.98 4.64 -14.10
N ASN A 91 3.53 3.38 -14.13
CA ASN A 91 4.42 2.25 -14.32
C ASN A 91 5.17 2.33 -15.64
N LEU A 92 4.48 2.68 -16.73
CA LEU A 92 5.08 2.81 -18.06
C LEU A 92 6.18 3.87 -18.06
N VAL A 93 5.92 5.06 -17.52
CA VAL A 93 6.91 6.16 -17.47
C VAL A 93 8.06 5.81 -16.53
N ALA A 94 7.81 5.27 -15.34
CA ALA A 94 8.85 4.85 -14.39
C ALA A 94 9.73 3.74 -14.96
N THR A 95 9.13 2.82 -15.72
CA THR A 95 9.83 1.76 -16.45
C THR A 95 10.74 2.40 -17.50
N ILE A 96 10.20 3.22 -18.41
CA ILE A 96 10.98 3.93 -19.45
C ILE A 96 12.14 4.74 -18.83
N ALA A 97 11.89 5.43 -17.72
CA ALA A 97 12.91 6.19 -16.98
C ALA A 97 14.01 5.27 -16.43
N SER A 98 13.62 4.18 -15.76
CA SER A 98 14.55 3.20 -15.18
C SER A 98 15.38 2.51 -16.25
N PHE A 99 14.80 2.22 -17.41
CA PHE A 99 15.48 1.72 -18.61
C PHE A 99 16.55 2.69 -19.11
N SER A 100 16.17 3.96 -19.24
CA SER A 100 17.05 5.01 -19.74
C SER A 100 18.23 5.26 -18.78
N ILE A 101 17.99 5.19 -17.47
CA ILE A 101 19.01 5.35 -16.42
C ILE A 101 19.90 4.10 -16.31
N GLY A 102 19.30 2.91 -16.21
CA GLY A 102 20.02 1.64 -16.04
C GLY A 102 20.87 1.29 -17.26
N GLY A 103 20.37 1.56 -18.47
CA GLY A 103 21.14 1.39 -19.70
C GLY A 103 22.39 2.27 -19.78
N GLN A 104 22.46 3.34 -18.99
CA GLN A 104 23.64 4.21 -18.89
C GLN A 104 24.55 3.86 -17.71
N MET A 105 24.02 3.41 -16.56
CA MET A 105 24.84 2.99 -15.41
C MET A 105 25.71 1.76 -15.71
N PHE A 106 25.22 0.79 -16.46
CA PHE A 106 25.97 -0.43 -16.79
C PHE A 106 26.84 -0.31 -18.06
N ALA A 107 26.83 0.85 -18.72
CA ALA A 107 27.58 1.12 -19.93
C ALA A 107 28.79 2.05 -19.68
N TYR A 108 29.32 2.09 -18.45
CA TYR A 108 30.55 2.80 -18.16
C TYR A 108 31.74 2.05 -18.79
N LEU A 109 32.04 2.37 -20.04
CA LEU A 109 33.29 2.01 -20.69
C LEU A 109 34.35 3.02 -20.22
N PRO A 110 35.40 2.60 -19.49
CA PRO A 110 36.39 3.51 -18.90
C PRO A 110 37.17 4.35 -19.91
N THR A 111 37.09 4.04 -21.20
CA THR A 111 37.99 4.55 -22.23
C THR A 111 37.46 5.74 -23.03
N GLN A 112 36.22 6.20 -22.78
CA GLN A 112 35.73 7.47 -23.33
C GLN A 112 35.16 8.34 -22.22
N SER A 113 36.01 9.23 -21.69
CA SER A 113 35.65 10.36 -20.83
C SER A 113 34.83 11.40 -21.61
N THR A 114 33.72 11.00 -22.23
CA THR A 114 32.75 11.97 -22.71
C THR A 114 31.99 12.48 -21.48
N PRO A 115 32.15 13.76 -21.10
CA PRO A 115 31.45 14.31 -19.96
C PRO A 115 29.95 14.10 -20.20
N TRP A 116 29.26 13.59 -19.18
CA TRP A 116 27.83 13.27 -19.18
C TRP A 116 27.05 14.23 -20.08
N ASN A 117 26.72 13.78 -21.28
CA ASN A 117 26.47 14.70 -22.39
C ASN A 117 25.23 15.56 -22.11
N ALA A 118 25.27 16.83 -22.52
CA ALA A 118 24.15 17.76 -22.36
C ALA A 118 22.85 17.27 -23.06
N ARG A 119 22.96 16.33 -24.01
CA ARG A 119 21.85 15.60 -24.65
C ARG A 119 21.21 14.50 -23.79
N GLN A 120 21.93 13.92 -22.82
CA GLN A 120 21.44 12.78 -22.02
C GLN A 120 20.63 13.23 -20.79
N ARG A 121 20.89 14.43 -20.25
CA ARG A 121 20.15 14.97 -19.09
C ARG A 121 18.66 15.19 -19.33
N PRO A 122 18.22 15.78 -20.47
CA PRO A 122 16.80 15.94 -20.75
C PRO A 122 16.06 14.60 -20.83
N ALA A 123 16.72 13.54 -21.32
CA ALA A 123 16.13 12.20 -21.44
C ALA A 123 15.80 11.55 -20.09
N ILE A 124 16.45 11.98 -19.00
CA ILE A 124 16.20 11.51 -17.62
C ILE A 124 15.23 12.46 -16.91
N LEU A 125 15.39 13.78 -17.10
CA LEU A 125 14.57 14.80 -16.43
C LEU A 125 13.11 14.79 -16.89
N TRP A 126 12.83 14.57 -18.18
CA TRP A 126 11.46 14.55 -18.71
C TRP A 126 10.60 13.41 -18.13
N PRO A 127 11.06 12.15 -18.09
CA PRO A 127 10.33 11.08 -17.42
C PRO A 127 10.13 11.32 -15.91
N LEU A 128 11.13 11.89 -15.22
CA LEU A 128 10.99 12.24 -13.80
C LEU A 128 9.92 13.29 -13.60
N LEU A 129 9.94 14.39 -14.36
CA LEU A 129 8.87 15.41 -14.36
C LEU A 129 7.49 14.83 -14.70
N GLY A 130 7.42 13.92 -15.68
CA GLY A 130 6.19 13.21 -16.03
C GLY A 130 5.65 12.39 -14.85
N MET A 131 6.52 11.62 -14.18
CA MET A 131 6.16 10.86 -12.99
C MET A 131 5.64 11.76 -11.87
N VAL A 132 6.27 12.90 -11.64
CA VAL A 132 5.82 13.89 -10.66
C VAL A 132 4.45 14.42 -11.00
N GLY A 133 4.28 14.88 -12.24
CA GLY A 133 3.02 15.45 -12.70
C GLY A 133 1.88 14.47 -12.49
N ILE A 134 2.09 13.19 -12.86
CA ILE A 134 1.09 12.14 -12.69
C ILE A 134 0.85 11.83 -11.20
N THR A 135 1.90 11.69 -10.40
CA THR A 135 1.80 11.42 -8.94
C THR A 135 1.06 12.56 -8.24
N THR A 136 1.38 13.81 -8.58
CA THR A 136 0.74 15.01 -8.02
C THR A 136 -0.70 15.11 -8.44
N PHE A 137 -0.98 14.94 -9.73
CA PHE A 137 -2.34 14.96 -10.26
C PHE A 137 -3.20 13.86 -9.61
N TYR A 138 -2.64 12.66 -9.45
CA TYR A 138 -3.31 11.57 -8.74
C TYR A 138 -3.55 11.89 -7.27
N THR A 139 -2.51 12.34 -6.55
CA THR A 139 -2.60 12.73 -5.13
C THR A 139 -3.65 13.81 -4.91
N VAL A 140 -3.68 14.84 -5.77
CA VAL A 140 -4.66 15.93 -5.71
C VAL A 140 -6.07 15.46 -6.09
N SER A 141 -6.21 14.63 -7.14
CA SER A 141 -7.52 14.18 -7.61
C SER A 141 -8.18 13.15 -6.70
N THR A 142 -7.38 12.34 -6.00
CA THR A 142 -7.87 11.29 -5.09
C THR A 142 -7.83 11.72 -3.63
N GLY A 143 -7.03 12.73 -3.28
CA GLY A 143 -6.72 13.10 -1.90
C GLY A 143 -5.96 12.00 -1.14
N THR A 144 -5.39 11.01 -1.83
CA THR A 144 -4.61 9.92 -1.21
C THR A 144 -3.12 10.20 -1.34
N SER A 145 -2.40 10.07 -0.22
CA SER A 145 -0.95 10.25 -0.17
C SER A 145 -0.24 8.96 -0.57
N ILE A 146 0.02 8.78 -1.86
CA ILE A 146 0.72 7.62 -2.42
C ILE A 146 2.25 7.61 -2.19
N VAL A 147 2.82 8.60 -1.48
CA VAL A 147 4.28 8.77 -1.41
C VAL A 147 4.88 8.16 -0.13
N HIS A 148 5.66 7.09 -0.28
CA HIS A 148 6.40 6.42 0.80
C HIS A 148 7.70 7.17 1.17
N PRO A 149 8.17 7.18 2.44
CA PRO A 149 9.43 7.82 2.84
C PRO A 149 10.66 7.39 2.04
N ILE A 150 10.69 6.12 1.61
CA ILE A 150 11.75 5.61 0.72
C ILE A 150 11.72 6.30 -0.64
N GLN A 151 10.54 6.59 -1.20
CA GLN A 151 10.42 7.32 -2.47
C GLN A 151 10.89 8.76 -2.32
N VAL A 152 10.54 9.42 -1.20
CA VAL A 152 11.08 10.75 -0.85
C VAL A 152 12.59 10.69 -0.78
N THR A 153 13.16 9.67 -0.13
CA THR A 153 14.61 9.50 0.02
C THR A 153 15.30 9.24 -1.33
N CYS A 154 14.79 8.30 -2.13
CA CYS A 154 15.30 8.03 -3.47
C CYS A 154 15.22 9.25 -4.38
N PHE A 155 14.16 10.05 -4.24
CA PHE A 155 14.03 11.29 -4.98
C PHE A 155 15.03 12.36 -4.52
N LEU A 156 15.22 12.54 -3.21
CA LEU A 156 16.25 13.42 -2.68
C LEU A 156 17.62 12.99 -3.20
N LEU A 157 17.94 11.69 -3.20
CA LEU A 157 19.18 11.15 -3.76
C LEU A 157 19.30 11.41 -5.27
N ALA A 158 18.24 11.19 -6.05
CA ALA A 158 18.24 11.46 -7.49
C ALA A 158 18.43 12.96 -7.77
N THR A 159 17.81 13.82 -6.97
CA THR A 159 17.98 15.27 -7.01
C THR A 159 19.41 15.66 -6.70
N PHE A 160 20.00 15.10 -5.63
CA PHE A 160 21.42 15.30 -5.33
C PHE A 160 22.27 14.90 -6.54
N CYS A 161 22.05 13.73 -7.13
CA CYS A 161 22.78 13.26 -8.32
C CYS A 161 22.65 14.19 -9.55
N LEU A 162 21.53 14.93 -9.66
CA LEU A 162 21.26 15.86 -10.77
C LEU A 162 21.84 17.26 -10.54
N LEU A 163 21.96 17.67 -9.27
CA LEU A 163 22.75 18.84 -8.90
C LEU A 163 24.22 18.46 -9.17
N GLU A 164 24.88 19.16 -10.10
CA GLU A 164 26.30 18.96 -10.45
C GLU A 164 27.24 19.32 -9.27
N VAL A 165 26.99 18.77 -8.10
CA VAL A 165 27.91 18.85 -6.96
C VAL A 165 29.13 18.06 -7.38
N ASP A 166 30.29 18.71 -7.39
CA ASP A 166 31.55 18.02 -7.61
C ASP A 166 31.82 17.10 -6.41
N TYR A 167 31.37 15.85 -6.55
CA TYR A 167 31.54 14.82 -5.53
C TYR A 167 33.00 14.53 -5.24
N THR A 168 33.92 14.87 -6.15
CA THR A 168 35.35 14.71 -5.89
C THR A 168 35.81 15.69 -4.83
N VAL A 169 35.31 16.94 -4.84
CA VAL A 169 35.59 17.94 -3.79
C VAL A 169 34.93 17.56 -2.47
N LEU A 170 33.69 17.07 -2.50
CA LEU A 170 33.00 16.61 -1.28
C LEU A 170 33.68 15.36 -0.68
N ALA A 171 34.03 14.38 -1.51
CA ALA A 171 34.74 13.18 -1.08
C ALA A 171 36.16 13.51 -0.61
N GLN A 172 36.89 14.40 -1.29
CA GLN A 172 38.18 14.89 -0.84
C GLN A 172 38.07 15.63 0.49
N ASN A 173 37.01 16.42 0.71
CA ASN A 173 36.77 17.09 1.99
C ASN A 173 36.36 16.12 3.10
N ILE A 174 35.61 15.06 2.81
CA ILE A 174 35.28 14.00 3.78
C ILE A 174 36.53 13.19 4.11
N VAL A 175 37.34 12.83 3.12
CA VAL A 175 38.59 12.08 3.29
C VAL A 175 39.65 12.92 3.99
N SER A 176 39.75 14.22 3.70
CA SER A 176 40.67 15.15 4.37
C SER A 176 40.20 15.49 5.79
N SER A 177 38.89 15.57 6.03
CA SER A 177 38.31 15.71 7.38
C SER A 177 38.38 14.40 8.18
N ALA A 178 38.43 13.25 7.51
CA ALA A 178 38.72 11.93 8.10
C ALA A 178 40.21 11.70 8.37
N GLY A 179 41.03 12.76 8.32
CA GLY A 179 42.44 12.78 8.76
C GLY A 179 42.65 12.43 10.25
N GLN A 180 41.59 12.11 11.00
CA GLN A 180 41.71 11.21 12.14
C GLN A 180 41.04 9.87 11.81
N PRO A 181 41.78 8.74 11.86
CA PRO A 181 41.23 7.44 11.53
C PRO A 181 40.15 7.08 12.55
N THR A 182 38.89 7.15 12.14
CA THR A 182 37.80 6.57 12.91
C THR A 182 37.91 5.04 12.82
N ARG A 183 37.73 4.37 13.96
CA ARG A 183 37.88 2.91 14.19
C ARG A 183 37.12 1.99 13.20
N ILE A 184 36.25 2.53 12.37
CA ILE A 184 35.42 1.81 11.40
C ILE A 184 36.25 1.34 10.18
N ALA A 185 37.25 2.12 9.74
CA ALA A 185 38.08 1.75 8.60
C ALA A 185 39.00 0.54 8.89
N MET A 186 39.45 0.36 10.14
CA MET A 186 40.20 -0.83 10.55
C MET A 186 39.33 -2.08 10.70
N ALA A 187 38.02 -1.95 10.92
CA ALA A 187 37.12 -3.09 11.08
C ALA A 187 36.75 -3.77 9.75
N LEU A 188 36.91 -3.09 8.62
CA LEU A 188 36.52 -3.59 7.29
C LEU A 188 37.70 -4.05 6.42
N ALA A 189 38.94 -3.81 6.86
CA ALA A 189 40.16 -4.26 6.19
C ALA A 189 40.28 -5.79 5.96
N PRO A 190 39.67 -6.70 6.78
CA PRO A 190 39.78 -8.14 6.53
C PRO A 190 38.90 -8.69 5.39
N LEU A 191 38.02 -7.89 4.78
CA LEU A 191 37.01 -8.38 3.83
C LEU A 191 37.38 -8.20 2.35
N LEU A 192 38.55 -7.63 2.04
CA LEU A 192 39.03 -7.49 0.66
C LEU A 192 39.99 -8.65 0.33
N PRO A 193 39.71 -9.45 -0.71
CA PRO A 193 40.61 -10.53 -1.11
C PRO A 193 41.87 -9.90 -1.73
N ILE A 194 43.00 -10.10 -1.06
CA ILE A 194 44.32 -9.78 -1.57
C ILE A 194 44.62 -10.80 -2.67
N GLY A 195 44.54 -10.36 -3.92
CA GLY A 195 44.95 -11.14 -5.08
C GLY A 195 46.46 -11.34 -5.07
N ASP A 196 46.86 -12.60 -5.06
CA ASP A 196 48.23 -13.10 -5.12
C ASP A 196 48.90 -12.67 -6.44
N GLN A 197 49.91 -11.80 -6.37
CA GLN A 197 50.74 -11.44 -7.52
C GLN A 197 52.02 -12.28 -7.50
N GLY A 198 52.07 -13.29 -8.36
CA GLY A 198 53.30 -13.99 -8.71
C GLY A 198 53.45 -14.10 -10.22
N HIS A 199 54.16 -13.17 -10.86
CA HIS A 199 54.98 -13.47 -12.04
C HIS A 199 56.02 -12.38 -12.36
N ASN A 200 57.12 -12.87 -12.92
CA ASN A 200 58.48 -12.32 -13.05
C ASN A 200 58.64 -10.95 -13.75
N PRO A 201 59.75 -10.23 -13.49
CA PRO A 201 60.12 -9.01 -14.19
C PRO A 201 60.98 -9.35 -15.42
N ASP A 202 60.49 -9.05 -16.61
CA ASP A 202 61.36 -8.92 -17.79
C ASP A 202 61.68 -7.44 -18.06
N VAL A 203 62.98 -7.24 -18.19
CA VAL A 203 63.72 -6.01 -18.38
C VAL A 203 63.32 -5.36 -19.70
N TYR A 204 62.81 -4.12 -19.63
CA TYR A 204 62.64 -3.26 -20.80
C TYR A 204 63.52 -2.01 -20.62
N GLN A 205 64.58 -1.90 -21.41
CA GLN A 205 65.37 -0.68 -21.56
C GLN A 205 64.67 0.27 -22.53
N PRO A 206 64.54 1.57 -22.24
CA PRO A 206 64.15 2.54 -23.25
C PRO A 206 65.37 2.94 -24.08
N VAL A 207 65.27 2.72 -25.38
CA VAL A 207 66.12 3.32 -26.40
C VAL A 207 65.78 4.81 -26.47
N LEU A 208 66.80 5.64 -26.26
CA LEU A 208 66.81 7.07 -26.56
C LEU A 208 66.95 7.21 -28.09
N GLU A 209 65.90 7.69 -28.75
CA GLU A 209 66.02 8.35 -30.05
C GLU A 209 65.73 9.84 -29.83
N GLU A 210 66.79 10.63 -29.99
CA GLU A 210 66.74 12.06 -30.23
C GLU A 210 66.23 12.27 -31.66
N ASP A 211 65.24 13.13 -31.84
CA ASP A 211 65.12 13.89 -33.09
C ASP A 211 64.51 15.27 -32.78
N GLU A 212 65.29 16.28 -33.14
CA GLU A 212 64.92 17.68 -33.27
C GLU A 212 63.90 17.84 -34.41
N ASP A 213 62.78 18.55 -34.16
CA ASP A 213 62.53 19.84 -34.82
C ASP A 213 61.12 20.36 -34.52
N SER A 214 61.07 21.62 -34.12
CA SER A 214 59.89 22.44 -33.88
C SER A 214 59.19 22.81 -35.21
N PRO A 215 57.88 23.15 -35.25
CA PRO A 215 57.50 24.48 -34.77
C PRO A 215 56.10 24.62 -34.16
N THR A 216 56.04 25.42 -33.09
CA THR A 216 54.96 26.39 -32.79
C THR A 216 53.50 25.87 -32.77
N SER A 217 53.08 25.31 -31.64
CA SER A 217 51.68 25.37 -31.21
C SER A 217 51.49 26.57 -30.27
N GLY A 218 50.93 27.66 -30.81
CA GLY A 218 50.66 28.88 -30.06
C GLY A 218 49.67 28.69 -28.90
N PRO A 219 49.71 29.56 -27.87
CA PRO A 219 48.77 29.55 -26.75
C PRO A 219 47.46 30.20 -27.20
N LEU A 220 46.69 29.50 -28.02
CA LEU A 220 45.42 29.99 -28.55
C LEU A 220 44.40 28.85 -28.71
N SER A 221 44.28 28.03 -27.67
CA SER A 221 43.25 26.97 -27.58
C SER A 221 42.37 27.10 -26.34
N LEU A 222 42.56 28.16 -25.53
CA LEU A 222 41.87 28.36 -24.24
C LEU A 222 40.64 29.28 -24.32
N LEU A 223 40.31 29.83 -25.50
CA LEU A 223 39.17 30.75 -25.67
C LEU A 223 38.15 30.32 -26.72
N GLN A 224 38.30 29.16 -27.35
CA GLN A 224 37.31 28.66 -28.30
C GLN A 224 36.34 27.69 -27.61
N GLN A 225 35.75 28.15 -26.49
CA GLN A 225 34.47 27.58 -26.04
C GLN A 225 33.41 28.02 -27.05
N THR A 226 33.07 27.13 -27.98
CA THR A 226 32.00 27.33 -28.95
C THR A 226 30.70 27.72 -28.23
N PRO A 227 30.04 28.84 -28.62
CA PRO A 227 28.83 29.35 -27.96
C PRO A 227 27.64 28.37 -27.93
N GLU A 228 27.69 27.28 -28.69
CA GLU A 228 26.72 26.18 -28.61
C GLU A 228 26.68 25.48 -27.24
N GLN A 229 27.81 25.38 -26.53
CA GLN A 229 27.84 24.74 -25.20
C GLN A 229 27.15 25.60 -24.13
N GLN A 230 27.17 26.92 -24.27
CA GLN A 230 26.64 27.85 -23.28
C GLN A 230 25.10 27.91 -23.30
N HIS A 231 24.46 27.73 -24.46
CA HIS A 231 22.99 27.70 -24.56
C HIS A 231 22.37 26.43 -23.96
N SER A 232 23.05 25.29 -24.04
CA SER A 232 22.54 24.01 -23.49
C SER A 232 22.51 24.01 -21.95
N THR A 233 23.46 24.67 -21.30
CA THR A 233 23.55 24.72 -19.83
C THR A 233 22.44 25.55 -19.17
N ARG A 234 21.94 26.61 -19.82
CA ARG A 234 20.84 27.41 -19.27
C ARG A 234 19.50 26.65 -19.25
N SER A 235 19.20 25.89 -20.31
CA SER A 235 17.97 25.10 -20.41
C SER A 235 17.90 23.99 -19.36
N THR A 236 19.02 23.29 -19.14
CA THR A 236 19.11 22.20 -18.16
C THR A 236 18.98 22.67 -16.71
N LYS A 237 19.53 23.84 -16.36
CA LYS A 237 19.35 24.46 -15.04
C LYS A 237 17.89 24.81 -14.76
N SER A 238 17.20 25.43 -15.73
CA SER A 238 15.77 25.74 -15.60
C SER A 238 14.91 24.48 -15.44
N LEU A 239 15.19 23.42 -16.19
CA LEU A 239 14.47 22.15 -16.08
C LEU A 239 14.68 21.48 -14.71
N THR A 240 15.90 21.58 -14.16
CA THR A 240 16.23 21.05 -12.83
C THR A 240 15.49 21.81 -11.73
N ILE A 241 15.46 23.15 -11.81
CA ILE A 241 14.70 23.99 -10.86
C ILE A 241 13.20 23.71 -10.94
N LEU A 242 12.64 23.60 -12.16
CA LEU A 242 11.22 23.27 -12.33
C LEU A 242 10.88 21.90 -11.73
N THR A 243 11.75 20.91 -11.94
CA THR A 243 11.63 19.56 -11.34
C THR A 243 11.57 19.67 -9.82
N LEU A 244 12.52 20.39 -9.22
CA LEU A 244 12.60 20.61 -7.77
C LEU A 244 11.36 21.30 -7.19
N LEU A 245 10.87 22.34 -7.86
CA LEU A 245 9.69 23.09 -7.42
C LEU A 245 8.42 22.24 -7.51
N THR A 246 8.26 21.51 -8.60
CA THR A 246 7.09 20.65 -8.80
C THR A 246 7.08 19.53 -7.76
N TRP A 247 8.22 18.92 -7.48
CA TRP A 247 8.35 17.93 -6.41
C TRP A 247 8.12 18.50 -5.01
N SER A 248 8.63 19.69 -4.72
CA SER A 248 8.40 20.34 -3.43
C SER A 248 6.90 20.61 -3.23
N LEU A 249 6.21 21.01 -4.29
CA LEU A 249 4.76 21.15 -4.31
C LEU A 249 4.06 19.79 -4.14
N THR A 250 4.49 18.73 -4.84
CA THR A 250 3.96 17.37 -4.66
C THR A 250 4.11 16.92 -3.21
N LEU A 251 5.30 17.05 -2.65
CA LEU A 251 5.60 16.67 -1.28
C LEU A 251 4.76 17.49 -0.31
N TYR A 252 4.66 18.80 -0.51
CA TYR A 252 3.77 19.65 0.28
C TYR A 252 2.33 19.15 0.22
N LEU A 253 1.76 18.98 -0.98
CA LEU A 253 0.39 18.50 -1.18
C LEU A 253 0.14 17.09 -0.64
N THR A 254 1.18 16.25 -0.61
CA THR A 254 1.12 14.89 -0.08
C THR A 254 1.19 14.86 1.44
N LEU A 255 2.05 15.71 2.02
CA LEU A 255 2.30 15.76 3.46
C LEU A 255 1.30 16.65 4.20
N THR A 256 0.71 17.65 3.53
CA THR A 256 -0.34 18.47 4.13
C THR A 256 -1.69 17.83 3.85
N PRO A 257 -2.37 17.27 4.87
CA PRO A 257 -3.72 16.77 4.68
C PRO A 257 -4.61 17.93 4.18
N PRO A 258 -5.52 17.70 3.23
CA PRO A 258 -6.46 18.72 2.80
C PRO A 258 -7.24 19.22 4.02
N LEU A 259 -7.33 20.54 4.18
CA LEU A 259 -8.14 21.17 5.22
C LEU A 259 -9.56 20.62 5.11
N SER A 260 -9.93 19.79 6.08
CA SER A 260 -11.24 19.15 6.11
C SER A 260 -12.27 20.16 6.60
N LEU A 261 -12.85 20.92 5.67
CA LEU A 261 -13.92 21.90 5.90
C LEU A 261 -15.29 21.28 6.25
N HIS A 262 -15.36 19.97 6.53
CA HIS A 262 -16.62 19.25 6.71
C HIS A 262 -16.95 19.08 8.19
N SER A 263 -18.11 19.61 8.59
CA SER A 263 -18.72 19.34 9.89
C SER A 263 -18.92 17.83 10.09
N PRO A 264 -18.63 17.30 11.29
CA PRO A 264 -18.83 15.89 11.58
C PRO A 264 -20.32 15.52 11.50
N LEU A 265 -20.63 14.36 10.90
CA LEU A 265 -21.92 13.72 11.12
C LEU A 265 -21.89 13.16 12.54
N SER A 266 -22.74 13.68 13.42
CA SER A 266 -22.86 13.17 14.78
C SER A 266 -23.53 11.80 14.74
N PRO A 267 -22.86 10.73 15.20
CA PRO A 267 -23.48 9.43 15.34
C PRO A 267 -24.58 9.49 16.41
N SER A 268 -25.64 8.70 16.22
CA SER A 268 -26.58 8.37 17.29
C SER A 268 -25.88 7.38 18.22
N LEU A 269 -25.54 7.81 19.43
CA LEU A 269 -24.87 6.98 20.45
C LEU A 269 -25.81 6.76 21.64
N ASP A 270 -25.79 5.56 22.20
CA ASP A 270 -26.39 5.30 23.51
C ASP A 270 -25.38 5.65 24.61
N LEU A 271 -25.43 6.90 25.07
CA LEU A 271 -24.61 7.39 26.17
C LEU A 271 -25.20 7.07 27.55
N THR A 272 -26.40 6.48 27.60
CA THR A 272 -27.06 6.10 28.85
C THR A 272 -26.64 4.72 29.34
N TYR A 273 -26.11 3.90 28.44
CA TYR A 273 -25.57 2.60 28.76
C TYR A 273 -24.22 2.71 29.48
N HIS A 274 -24.08 2.00 30.59
CA HIS A 274 -22.84 1.91 31.35
C HIS A 274 -22.31 0.47 31.32
N PRO A 275 -21.23 0.21 30.55
CA PRO A 275 -20.66 -1.13 30.46
C PRO A 275 -20.04 -1.54 31.81
N THR A 276 -20.18 -2.82 32.15
CA THR A 276 -19.59 -3.39 33.38
C THR A 276 -18.20 -3.96 33.18
N THR A 277 -17.83 -4.21 31.92
CA THR A 277 -16.56 -4.80 31.48
C THR A 277 -15.93 -3.93 30.40
N ASN A 278 -14.62 -4.02 30.25
CA ASN A 278 -13.90 -3.11 29.34
C ASN A 278 -13.82 -3.62 27.90
N LEU A 279 -13.59 -4.93 27.70
CA LEU A 279 -13.41 -5.51 26.39
C LEU A 279 -13.97 -6.94 26.32
N ASP A 280 -14.79 -7.20 25.31
CA ASP A 280 -15.16 -8.55 24.89
C ASP A 280 -14.39 -8.91 23.61
N ILE A 281 -13.85 -10.13 23.54
CA ILE A 281 -13.30 -10.73 22.33
C ILE A 281 -14.28 -11.82 21.87
N VAL A 282 -14.83 -11.64 20.68
CA VAL A 282 -15.84 -12.53 20.08
C VAL A 282 -15.24 -13.24 18.89
N ILE A 283 -15.08 -14.56 19.03
CA ILE A 283 -14.53 -15.44 18.00
C ILE A 283 -15.66 -16.27 17.37
N SER A 284 -15.81 -16.15 16.05
CA SER A 284 -16.56 -17.12 15.25
C SER A 284 -15.63 -18.22 14.76
N MET A 285 -15.99 -19.48 15.02
CA MET A 285 -15.18 -20.65 14.68
C MET A 285 -16.07 -21.72 14.02
N TYR A 286 -15.51 -22.47 13.08
CA TYR A 286 -16.10 -23.67 12.50
C TYR A 286 -15.09 -24.82 12.56
N SER A 287 -14.14 -24.85 11.62
CA SER A 287 -13.18 -25.95 11.43
C SER A 287 -11.73 -25.50 11.47
N GLU A 288 -11.47 -24.28 11.91
CA GLU A 288 -10.12 -23.73 12.02
C GLU A 288 -9.29 -24.56 13.02
N PRO A 289 -7.99 -24.78 12.77
CA PRO A 289 -7.13 -25.48 13.71
C PRO A 289 -7.03 -24.76 15.06
N LEU A 290 -6.98 -25.52 16.16
CA LEU A 290 -6.79 -24.96 17.51
C LEU A 290 -5.47 -24.19 17.65
N THR A 291 -4.44 -24.57 16.86
CA THR A 291 -3.18 -23.84 16.78
C THR A 291 -3.36 -22.43 16.20
N SER A 292 -4.26 -22.28 15.22
CA SER A 292 -4.59 -20.97 14.63
C SER A 292 -5.34 -20.10 15.63
N LEU A 293 -6.33 -20.67 16.33
CA LEU A 293 -7.02 -20.00 17.44
C LEU A 293 -6.03 -19.52 18.50
N THR A 294 -5.17 -20.41 19.00
CA THR A 294 -4.17 -20.09 20.03
C THR A 294 -3.21 -18.99 19.56
N SER A 295 -2.78 -19.04 18.30
CA SER A 295 -1.91 -18.03 17.71
C SER A 295 -2.59 -16.67 17.60
N THR A 296 -3.85 -16.62 17.18
CA THR A 296 -4.67 -15.40 17.14
C THR A 296 -4.82 -14.80 18.55
N LEU A 297 -5.17 -15.61 19.56
CA LEU A 297 -5.35 -15.13 20.94
C LEU A 297 -4.03 -14.60 21.53
N ASN A 298 -2.92 -15.32 21.33
CA ASN A 298 -1.60 -14.85 21.77
C ASN A 298 -1.17 -13.57 21.05
N LEU A 299 -1.50 -13.41 19.76
CA LEU A 299 -1.26 -12.19 19.02
C LEU A 299 -2.00 -11.01 19.66
N LEU A 300 -3.28 -11.18 20.01
CA LEU A 300 -4.09 -10.16 20.68
C LEU A 300 -3.55 -9.79 22.06
N LEU A 301 -3.21 -10.79 22.88
CA LEU A 301 -2.60 -10.57 24.20
C LEU A 301 -1.21 -9.90 24.12
N SER A 302 -0.53 -9.99 22.98
CA SER A 302 0.74 -9.28 22.77
C SER A 302 0.57 -7.78 22.49
N ILE A 303 -0.67 -7.29 22.42
CA ILE A 303 -1.01 -5.88 22.18
C ILE A 303 -1.39 -5.25 23.53
N PRO A 304 -0.59 -4.28 24.04
CA PRO A 304 -0.83 -3.71 25.37
C PRO A 304 -2.24 -3.13 25.53
N SER A 305 -2.76 -2.42 24.52
CA SER A 305 -4.10 -1.82 24.55
C SER A 305 -5.24 -2.85 24.61
N ILE A 306 -4.99 -4.12 24.34
CA ILE A 306 -5.94 -5.22 24.50
C ILE A 306 -5.73 -5.92 25.84
N ALA A 307 -4.49 -6.32 26.13
CA ALA A 307 -4.15 -7.09 27.33
C ALA A 307 -4.50 -6.34 28.64
N THR A 308 -4.29 -5.02 28.69
CA THR A 308 -4.59 -4.22 29.89
C THR A 308 -6.09 -4.11 30.19
N LEU A 309 -6.95 -4.40 29.21
CA LEU A 309 -8.40 -4.33 29.39
C LEU A 309 -8.98 -5.58 30.06
N SER A 310 -8.16 -6.61 30.31
CA SER A 310 -8.58 -7.90 30.90
C SER A 310 -9.82 -8.47 30.19
N PRO A 311 -9.71 -8.78 28.88
CA PRO A 311 -10.86 -9.07 28.05
C PRO A 311 -11.57 -10.37 28.42
N HIS A 312 -12.89 -10.38 28.28
CA HIS A 312 -13.69 -11.60 28.32
C HIS A 312 -13.70 -12.26 26.95
N LEU A 313 -13.55 -13.58 26.91
CA LEU A 313 -13.49 -14.34 25.67
C LEU A 313 -14.78 -15.11 25.43
N PHE A 314 -15.40 -14.88 24.27
CA PHE A 314 -16.53 -15.63 23.76
C PHE A 314 -16.12 -16.37 22.48
N ILE A 315 -16.26 -17.68 22.47
CA ILE A 315 -16.03 -18.52 21.30
C ILE A 315 -17.35 -19.17 20.91
N TYR A 316 -17.83 -18.85 19.72
CA TYR A 316 -18.97 -19.52 19.11
C TYR A 316 -18.46 -20.51 18.06
N THR A 317 -18.54 -21.80 18.35
CA THR A 317 -18.21 -22.85 17.39
C THR A 317 -19.47 -23.30 16.66
N LYS A 318 -19.37 -23.45 15.34
CA LYS A 318 -20.45 -23.94 14.45
C LYS A 318 -20.23 -25.37 13.98
N ASN A 319 -19.18 -26.02 14.47
CA ASN A 319 -18.88 -27.41 14.15
C ASN A 319 -19.46 -28.33 15.23
N TYR A 320 -20.50 -29.08 14.85
CA TYR A 320 -21.18 -30.04 15.72
C TYR A 320 -20.28 -31.17 16.23
N HIS A 321 -19.12 -31.39 15.59
CA HIS A 321 -18.12 -32.37 15.98
C HIS A 321 -16.94 -31.76 16.75
N ALA A 322 -17.02 -30.46 17.11
CA ALA A 322 -15.96 -29.81 17.86
C ALA A 322 -15.84 -30.36 19.28
N ASP A 323 -14.62 -30.69 19.69
CA ASP A 323 -14.31 -31.00 21.09
C ASP A 323 -14.18 -29.69 21.89
N LEU A 324 -15.24 -29.36 22.64
CA LEU A 324 -15.28 -28.14 23.45
C LEU A 324 -14.22 -28.14 24.57
N SER A 325 -13.85 -29.31 25.07
CA SER A 325 -12.80 -29.43 26.10
C SER A 325 -11.41 -29.17 25.52
N ALA A 326 -11.16 -29.61 24.29
CA ALA A 326 -9.95 -29.30 23.56
C ALA A 326 -9.86 -27.80 23.21
N ILE A 327 -10.98 -27.18 22.79
CA ILE A 327 -11.05 -25.72 22.58
C ILE A 327 -10.70 -25.00 23.89
N SER A 328 -11.34 -25.37 25.00
CA SER A 328 -11.07 -24.76 26.31
C SER A 328 -9.60 -24.88 26.72
N SER A 329 -9.00 -26.05 26.49
CA SER A 329 -7.59 -26.32 26.82
C SER A 329 -6.60 -25.53 25.96
N ALA A 330 -7.01 -25.11 24.76
CA ALA A 330 -6.18 -24.30 23.85
C ALA A 330 -6.18 -22.79 24.20
N ILE A 331 -7.08 -22.35 25.08
CA ILE A 331 -7.21 -20.93 25.42
C ILE A 331 -6.09 -20.51 26.39
N PRO A 332 -5.37 -19.40 26.12
CA PRO A 332 -4.37 -18.89 27.03
C PRO A 332 -4.94 -18.55 28.41
N ALA A 333 -4.17 -18.82 29.47
CA ALA A 333 -4.60 -18.60 30.86
C ALA A 333 -5.16 -17.19 31.16
N PRO A 334 -4.61 -16.09 30.61
CA PRO A 334 -5.17 -14.74 30.85
C PRO A 334 -6.59 -14.51 30.32
N LEU A 335 -7.10 -15.38 29.45
CA LEU A 335 -8.44 -15.30 28.87
C LEU A 335 -9.40 -16.34 29.48
N SER A 336 -8.96 -17.07 30.51
CA SER A 336 -9.76 -18.08 31.20
C SER A 336 -10.43 -17.49 32.44
N PRO A 337 -11.71 -17.84 32.74
CA PRO A 337 -12.58 -18.73 31.96
C PRO A 337 -13.14 -18.05 30.71
N ALA A 338 -13.29 -18.83 29.63
CA ALA A 338 -13.91 -18.39 28.39
C ALA A 338 -15.30 -19.01 28.21
N SER A 339 -16.21 -18.26 27.59
CA SER A 339 -17.56 -18.73 27.23
C SER A 339 -17.51 -19.43 25.86
N ILE A 340 -17.66 -20.75 25.84
CA ILE A 340 -17.63 -21.55 24.61
C ILE A 340 -19.04 -22.07 24.32
N THR A 341 -19.62 -21.66 23.19
CA THR A 341 -21.00 -21.98 22.81
C THR A 341 -21.05 -22.67 21.45
N LEU A 342 -21.70 -23.83 21.39
CA LEU A 342 -22.03 -24.50 20.14
C LEU A 342 -23.25 -23.83 19.49
N LYS A 343 -23.16 -23.50 18.20
CA LYS A 343 -24.24 -22.90 17.41
C LYS A 343 -24.54 -23.71 16.15
N PRO A 344 -25.77 -23.58 15.60
CA PRO A 344 -26.04 -24.07 14.26
C PRO A 344 -25.14 -23.44 13.20
N ASN A 345 -24.76 -24.24 12.20
CA ASN A 345 -23.92 -23.78 11.09
C ASN A 345 -24.72 -22.95 10.07
N ILE A 346 -25.14 -21.74 10.47
CA ILE A 346 -25.94 -20.80 9.68
C ILE A 346 -25.24 -19.45 9.62
N GLY A 347 -25.21 -18.80 8.47
CA GLY A 347 -24.88 -17.37 8.34
C GLY A 347 -23.45 -16.93 8.66
N ARG A 348 -22.48 -17.88 8.69
CA ARG A 348 -21.05 -17.65 8.95
C ARG A 348 -20.79 -16.72 10.15
N GLU A 349 -19.73 -15.92 10.13
CA GLU A 349 -19.40 -14.96 11.18
C GLU A 349 -20.44 -13.84 11.35
N GLY A 350 -21.12 -13.43 10.28
CA GLY A 350 -22.13 -12.37 10.32
C GLY A 350 -23.26 -12.67 11.30
N GLU A 351 -23.84 -13.86 11.18
CA GLU A 351 -24.88 -14.35 12.10
C GLU A 351 -24.36 -14.53 13.53
N THR A 352 -23.11 -15.00 13.70
CA THR A 352 -22.48 -15.15 15.01
C THR A 352 -22.39 -13.82 15.75
N TYR A 353 -21.96 -12.76 15.06
CA TYR A 353 -21.78 -11.44 15.68
C TYR A 353 -23.12 -10.79 16.02
N LEU A 354 -24.11 -10.91 15.13
CA LEU A 354 -25.48 -10.47 15.40
C LEU A 354 -26.06 -11.20 16.62
N HIS A 355 -25.89 -12.51 16.70
CA HIS A 355 -26.30 -13.30 17.87
C HIS A 355 -25.65 -12.80 19.16
N HIS A 356 -24.34 -12.52 19.13
CA HIS A 356 -23.62 -12.02 20.32
C HIS A 356 -24.19 -10.67 20.77
N ILE A 357 -24.36 -9.72 19.83
CA ILE A 357 -24.94 -8.39 20.11
C ILE A 357 -26.32 -8.52 20.73
N LEU A 358 -27.19 -9.37 20.17
CA LEU A 358 -28.55 -9.54 20.65
C LEU A 358 -28.63 -10.23 22.02
N SER A 359 -27.81 -11.26 22.22
CA SER A 359 -27.80 -12.05 23.46
C SER A 359 -27.17 -11.32 24.64
N HIS A 360 -26.25 -10.39 24.37
CA HIS A 360 -25.55 -9.59 25.37
C HIS A 360 -25.96 -8.12 25.31
N TRP A 361 -27.10 -7.79 24.70
CA TRP A 361 -27.51 -6.39 24.46
C TRP A 361 -27.37 -5.49 25.69
N ASP A 362 -27.75 -6.00 26.86
CA ASP A 362 -27.73 -5.29 28.13
C ASP A 362 -26.43 -5.47 28.94
N THR A 363 -25.51 -6.30 28.44
CA THR A 363 -24.24 -6.67 29.11
C THR A 363 -23.02 -6.56 28.18
N LEU A 364 -23.09 -5.74 27.12
CA LEU A 364 -21.96 -5.48 26.22
C LEU A 364 -20.81 -4.83 26.99
N ALA A 365 -19.58 -5.29 26.75
CA ALA A 365 -18.39 -4.56 27.18
C ALA A 365 -18.28 -3.18 26.53
N ASN A 366 -17.48 -2.29 27.12
CA ASN A 366 -17.23 -0.95 26.58
C ASN A 366 -16.79 -1.00 25.10
N HIS A 367 -15.93 -1.96 24.77
CA HIS A 367 -15.59 -2.33 23.40
C HIS A 367 -15.79 -3.82 23.16
N THR A 368 -16.13 -4.20 21.93
CA THR A 368 -16.18 -5.59 21.49
C THR A 368 -15.33 -5.75 20.23
N LEU A 369 -14.38 -6.69 20.27
CA LEU A 369 -13.55 -7.10 19.14
C LEU A 369 -14.14 -8.35 18.49
N PHE A 370 -14.58 -8.23 17.24
CA PHE A 370 -15.16 -9.33 16.47
C PHE A 370 -14.14 -9.87 15.47
N LEU A 371 -13.86 -11.18 15.53
CA LEU A 371 -12.88 -11.86 14.69
C LEU A 371 -13.29 -13.31 14.37
N GLN A 372 -12.71 -13.87 13.31
CA GLN A 372 -12.70 -15.32 13.07
C GLN A 372 -11.53 -15.97 13.81
N ALA A 373 -11.63 -17.29 14.06
CA ALA A 373 -10.59 -18.03 14.79
C ALA A 373 -9.22 -18.01 14.07
N GLU A 374 -9.22 -18.08 12.75
CA GLU A 374 -8.04 -17.84 11.91
C GLU A 374 -8.10 -16.43 11.34
N THR A 375 -7.20 -15.56 11.79
CA THR A 375 -7.15 -14.19 11.26
C THR A 375 -6.65 -14.24 9.81
N HIS A 376 -7.38 -13.63 8.88
CA HIS A 376 -6.99 -13.62 7.47
C HIS A 376 -5.65 -12.93 7.18
N ASN A 377 -5.25 -11.96 8.02
CA ASN A 377 -4.09 -11.10 7.82
C ASN A 377 -3.40 -10.82 9.19
N PRO A 378 -2.76 -11.83 9.82
CA PRO A 378 -2.27 -11.70 11.19
C PRO A 378 -1.10 -10.70 11.31
N ARG A 379 -0.30 -10.53 10.24
CA ARG A 379 0.84 -9.59 10.23
C ARG A 379 0.35 -8.15 10.31
N GLU A 380 -0.81 -7.87 9.75
CA GLU A 380 -1.36 -6.54 9.56
C GLU A 380 -2.41 -6.19 10.62
N LEU A 381 -3.05 -7.19 11.23
CA LEU A 381 -3.99 -7.02 12.35
C LEU A 381 -3.33 -6.30 13.53
N LYS A 382 -2.16 -6.78 13.96
CA LYS A 382 -1.45 -6.25 15.13
C LYS A 382 -1.11 -4.76 15.03
N PRO A 383 -0.43 -4.27 13.97
CA PRO A 383 -0.16 -2.84 13.85
C PRO A 383 -1.45 -2.02 13.75
N ARG A 384 -2.48 -2.52 13.06
CA ARG A 384 -3.77 -1.81 12.95
C ARG A 384 -4.41 -1.59 14.33
N ILE A 385 -4.46 -2.59 15.19
CA ILE A 385 -5.01 -2.43 16.53
C ILE A 385 -4.07 -1.55 17.38
N ARG A 386 -2.77 -1.84 17.40
CA ARG A 386 -1.78 -1.10 18.21
C ARG A 386 -1.81 0.41 17.93
N ASP A 387 -1.88 0.79 16.66
CA ASP A 387 -1.69 2.19 16.24
C ASP A 387 -2.99 2.99 16.24
N TYR A 388 -4.15 2.32 16.10
CA TYR A 388 -5.43 3.01 15.93
C TYR A 388 -6.42 2.76 17.08
N PHE A 389 -6.42 1.59 17.74
CA PHE A 389 -7.38 1.35 18.82
C PHE A 389 -7.05 2.17 20.08
N GLY A 390 -8.08 2.76 20.69
CA GLY A 390 -7.98 3.44 21.98
C GLY A 390 -9.33 3.62 22.67
N PRO A 391 -9.36 4.26 23.85
CA PRO A 391 -10.58 4.38 24.67
C PRO A 391 -11.74 5.10 23.98
N ASP A 392 -11.44 5.96 23.02
CA ASP A 392 -12.38 6.76 22.24
C ASP A 392 -12.80 6.12 20.90
N THR A 393 -12.30 4.91 20.61
CA THR A 393 -12.68 4.17 19.41
C THR A 393 -14.18 3.87 19.44
N GLY A 394 -14.90 4.36 18.44
CA GLY A 394 -16.29 3.99 18.21
C GLY A 394 -16.39 2.77 17.31
N MET A 395 -15.76 2.83 16.13
CA MET A 395 -15.68 1.72 15.19
C MET A 395 -14.35 1.73 14.45
N LEU A 396 -13.58 0.65 14.55
CA LEU A 396 -12.32 0.41 13.87
C LEU A 396 -12.43 -0.83 12.98
N PRO A 397 -12.57 -0.67 11.65
CA PRO A 397 -12.44 -1.76 10.70
C PRO A 397 -11.00 -2.30 10.69
N LEU A 398 -10.87 -3.63 10.79
CA LEU A 398 -9.59 -4.32 10.75
C LEU A 398 -9.31 -4.99 9.40
N GLY A 399 -10.28 -4.93 8.48
CA GLY A 399 -10.14 -5.41 7.11
C GLY A 399 -9.43 -4.40 6.19
N PHE A 400 -9.60 -4.63 4.89
CA PHE A 400 -9.07 -3.72 3.88
C PHE A 400 -9.74 -2.34 3.93
N ALA A 401 -8.94 -1.29 3.77
CA ALA A 401 -9.42 0.08 3.58
C ALA A 401 -9.65 0.37 2.08
N GLY A 402 -10.17 1.56 1.77
CA GLY A 402 -10.28 2.04 0.37
C GLY A 402 -11.64 1.86 -0.30
N TYR A 403 -12.63 1.30 0.39
CA TYR A 403 -13.94 1.01 -0.21
C TYR A 403 -15.06 1.83 0.43
N SER A 404 -15.73 2.63 -0.39
CA SER A 404 -16.95 3.34 -0.01
C SER A 404 -17.90 3.46 -1.20
N CYS A 405 -19.20 3.52 -0.93
CA CYS A 405 -20.21 3.84 -1.92
C CYS A 405 -20.93 5.15 -1.53
N SER A 406 -21.56 5.82 -2.48
CA SER A 406 -22.42 6.98 -2.17
C SER A 406 -23.77 6.48 -1.68
N CYS A 407 -24.29 7.04 -0.58
CA CYS A 407 -25.59 6.65 -0.01
C CYS A 407 -26.72 6.90 -1.03
N SER A 408 -26.61 7.98 -1.81
CA SER A 408 -27.62 8.37 -2.79
C SER A 408 -27.62 7.51 -4.06
N ASP A 409 -26.64 6.64 -4.24
CA ASP A 409 -26.55 5.81 -5.44
C ASP A 409 -27.59 4.67 -5.36
N LYS A 410 -28.14 4.27 -6.52
CA LYS A 410 -29.14 3.19 -6.59
C LYS A 410 -28.55 1.83 -6.23
N THR A 411 -27.24 1.67 -6.43
CA THR A 411 -26.49 0.46 -6.08
C THR A 411 -25.30 0.86 -5.25
N CYS A 412 -24.97 0.03 -4.25
CA CYS A 412 -23.82 0.23 -3.39
C CYS A 412 -22.92 -0.99 -3.51
N GLY A 413 -21.64 -0.80 -3.77
CA GLY A 413 -20.73 -1.91 -3.97
C GLY A 413 -19.31 -1.50 -4.23
N ASP A 414 -18.53 -2.50 -4.59
CA ASP A 414 -17.13 -2.44 -4.98
C ASP A 414 -16.90 -3.31 -6.22
N ARG A 415 -15.64 -3.57 -6.57
CA ARG A 415 -15.29 -4.35 -7.77
C ARG A 415 -15.64 -5.84 -7.67
N PHE A 416 -15.88 -6.37 -6.48
CA PHE A 416 -16.08 -7.78 -6.20
C PHE A 416 -17.53 -8.10 -5.81
N TRP A 417 -18.27 -7.11 -5.34
CA TRP A 417 -19.62 -7.29 -4.83
C TRP A 417 -20.46 -6.01 -5.00
N GLU A 418 -21.76 -6.18 -5.24
CA GLU A 418 -22.70 -5.07 -5.42
C GLU A 418 -24.07 -5.43 -4.81
N ASP A 419 -24.58 -4.55 -3.95
CA ASP A 419 -25.95 -4.50 -3.49
C ASP A 419 -26.83 -3.73 -4.48
N ARG A 420 -27.81 -4.43 -5.04
CA ARG A 420 -28.88 -3.87 -5.87
C ARG A 420 -30.24 -3.87 -5.17
N SER A 421 -30.34 -4.56 -4.04
CA SER A 421 -31.57 -4.63 -3.26
C SER A 421 -31.83 -3.34 -2.48
N GLY A 422 -30.78 -2.56 -2.20
CA GLY A 422 -30.85 -1.36 -1.38
C GLY A 422 -30.69 -1.63 0.11
N VAL A 423 -30.55 -2.89 0.53
CA VAL A 423 -30.43 -3.28 1.95
C VAL A 423 -29.29 -2.57 2.66
N VAL A 424 -28.16 -2.30 1.99
CA VAL A 424 -27.05 -1.57 2.60
C VAL A 424 -27.43 -0.13 2.89
N ARG A 425 -28.03 0.55 1.91
CA ARG A 425 -28.48 1.93 2.06
C ARG A 425 -29.57 2.03 3.13
N ASP A 426 -30.58 1.18 3.04
CA ASP A 426 -31.74 1.24 3.93
C ASP A 426 -31.35 0.91 5.37
N THR A 427 -30.45 -0.05 5.59
CA THR A 427 -29.91 -0.35 6.92
C THR A 427 -29.05 0.79 7.46
N TYR A 428 -28.22 1.42 6.61
CA TYR A 428 -27.43 2.59 7.00
C TYR A 428 -28.31 3.76 7.45
N LEU A 429 -29.40 4.03 6.72
CA LEU A 429 -30.38 5.06 7.07
C LEU A 429 -31.11 4.76 8.38
N LYS A 430 -31.54 3.50 8.58
CA LYS A 430 -32.10 3.04 9.86
C LYS A 430 -31.11 3.23 11.02
N ALA A 431 -29.84 2.88 10.82
CA ALA A 431 -28.79 3.05 11.83
C ALA A 431 -28.57 4.51 12.21
N LEU A 432 -28.64 5.43 11.24
CA LEU A 432 -28.55 6.87 11.45
C LEU A 432 -29.86 7.52 11.95
N ARG A 433 -30.95 6.76 12.04
CA ARG A 433 -32.31 7.26 12.34
C ARG A 433 -32.71 8.38 11.37
N ARG A 434 -32.46 8.16 10.09
CA ARG A 434 -32.77 9.09 8.99
C ARG A 434 -33.62 8.41 7.93
N GLU A 435 -34.43 9.22 7.25
CA GLU A 435 -35.20 8.77 6.08
C GLU A 435 -34.45 8.99 4.76
N THR A 436 -33.51 9.94 4.74
CA THR A 436 -32.81 10.34 3.51
C THR A 436 -31.30 10.41 3.73
N CYS A 437 -30.57 10.12 2.64
CA CYS A 437 -29.12 10.22 2.62
C CYS A 437 -28.67 11.66 2.81
N PRO A 438 -27.64 11.91 3.65
CA PRO A 438 -26.96 13.20 3.65
C PRO A 438 -26.47 13.55 2.25
N ALA A 439 -26.32 14.85 1.94
CA ALA A 439 -25.84 15.24 0.63
C ALA A 439 -24.45 14.62 0.35
N ARG A 440 -24.13 14.31 -0.91
CA ARG A 440 -22.87 13.62 -1.26
C ARG A 440 -21.60 14.33 -0.76
N ARG A 441 -21.66 15.66 -0.60
CA ARG A 441 -20.56 16.49 -0.09
C ARG A 441 -20.54 16.60 1.44
N GLU A 442 -21.58 16.15 2.12
CA GLU A 442 -21.64 16.11 3.58
C GLU A 442 -21.01 14.83 4.11
N ARG A 443 -20.41 14.90 5.29
CA ARG A 443 -19.95 13.69 5.99
C ARG A 443 -21.16 12.80 6.26
N GLY A 444 -21.04 11.50 6.02
CA GLY A 444 -22.16 10.56 6.06
C GLY A 444 -22.95 10.41 4.76
N GLY A 445 -22.70 11.23 3.73
CA GLY A 445 -23.25 11.04 2.38
C GLY A 445 -22.64 9.83 1.65
N ARG A 446 -21.66 9.18 2.26
CA ARG A 446 -21.01 7.95 1.81
C ARG A 446 -21.07 6.89 2.90
N ILE A 447 -21.09 5.63 2.47
CA ILE A 447 -21.10 4.46 3.33
C ILE A 447 -19.73 3.79 3.19
N LEU A 448 -19.01 3.63 4.29
CA LEU A 448 -17.78 2.85 4.33
C LEU A 448 -18.14 1.35 4.21
N LEU A 449 -17.42 0.62 3.37
CA LEU A 449 -17.62 -0.81 3.20
C LEU A 449 -16.54 -1.56 3.98
N SER A 450 -16.96 -2.38 4.93
CA SER A 450 -16.07 -3.26 5.70
C SER A 450 -15.73 -4.55 4.94
N TYR A 451 -14.64 -5.19 5.35
CA TYR A 451 -14.10 -6.40 4.72
C TYR A 451 -13.61 -7.38 5.78
N LYS A 452 -13.57 -8.66 5.43
CA LYS A 452 -13.04 -9.77 6.25
C LYS A 452 -13.79 -10.05 7.56
N GLY A 453 -14.90 -9.36 7.84
CA GLY A 453 -15.68 -9.57 9.06
C GLY A 453 -14.87 -9.39 10.34
N GLN A 454 -13.91 -8.45 10.35
CA GLN A 454 -13.07 -8.17 11.53
C GLN A 454 -13.08 -6.68 11.87
N PHE A 455 -13.47 -6.36 13.10
CA PHE A 455 -13.59 -4.98 13.57
C PHE A 455 -13.68 -4.88 15.10
N ILE A 456 -13.42 -3.67 15.62
CA ILE A 456 -13.71 -3.30 17.01
C ILE A 456 -14.83 -2.26 17.01
N ALA A 457 -15.81 -2.42 17.88
CA ALA A 457 -16.90 -1.47 18.04
C ALA A 457 -17.16 -1.16 19.52
N SER A 458 -17.57 0.06 19.84
CA SER A 458 -18.00 0.42 21.20
C SER A 458 -19.44 -0.01 21.47
N ALA A 459 -19.77 -0.25 22.74
CA ALA A 459 -21.16 -0.47 23.14
C ALA A 459 -22.06 0.73 22.81
N ALA A 460 -21.56 1.96 22.97
CA ALA A 460 -22.32 3.18 22.69
C ALA A 460 -22.77 3.24 21.22
N ARG A 461 -21.94 2.78 20.29
CA ARG A 461 -22.21 2.77 18.85
C ARG A 461 -23.03 1.56 18.41
N ILE A 462 -22.78 0.37 18.99
CA ILE A 462 -23.64 -0.81 18.80
C ILE A 462 -25.07 -0.48 19.25
N ARG A 463 -25.24 0.08 20.46
CA ARG A 463 -26.56 0.42 21.03
C ARG A 463 -27.15 1.71 20.46
N GLY A 464 -26.33 2.51 19.79
CA GLY A 464 -26.75 3.68 19.05
C GLY A 464 -27.76 3.36 17.93
N THR A 465 -27.57 2.19 17.30
CA THR A 465 -28.52 1.60 16.37
C THR A 465 -29.60 0.84 17.13
N GLU A 466 -30.87 0.96 16.70
CA GLU A 466 -31.97 0.30 17.39
C GLU A 466 -31.81 -1.23 17.38
N LYS A 467 -32.07 -1.88 18.52
CA LYS A 467 -31.99 -3.34 18.68
C LYS A 467 -32.74 -4.09 17.57
N LYS A 468 -33.92 -3.58 17.20
CA LYS A 468 -34.78 -4.15 16.15
C LYS A 468 -34.08 -4.26 14.80
N VAL A 469 -33.16 -3.35 14.46
CA VAL A 469 -32.39 -3.44 13.21
C VAL A 469 -31.49 -4.68 13.22
N TYR A 470 -30.84 -4.97 14.36
CA TYR A 470 -30.05 -6.19 14.54
C TYR A 470 -30.93 -7.44 14.51
N GLU A 471 -32.12 -7.41 15.13
CA GLU A 471 -33.09 -8.52 15.10
C GLU A 471 -33.59 -8.82 13.68
N GLU A 472 -33.90 -7.78 12.89
CA GLU A 472 -34.27 -7.90 11.48
C GLU A 472 -33.14 -8.56 10.68
N LEU A 473 -31.91 -8.05 10.78
CA LEU A 473 -30.76 -8.61 10.07
C LEU A 473 -30.45 -10.05 10.50
N TYR A 474 -30.62 -10.37 11.78
CA TYR A 474 -30.42 -11.72 12.31
C TYR A 474 -31.48 -12.68 11.77
N GLY A 475 -32.75 -12.24 11.72
CA GLY A 475 -33.86 -13.00 11.14
C GLY A 475 -33.64 -13.32 9.66
N LEU A 476 -33.04 -12.41 8.89
CA LEU A 476 -32.71 -12.64 7.48
C LEU A 476 -31.75 -13.80 7.25
N PHE A 477 -30.92 -14.18 8.24
CA PHE A 477 -30.04 -15.35 8.12
C PHE A 477 -30.74 -16.68 8.43
N GLY A 478 -31.68 -16.67 9.38
CA GLY A 478 -32.28 -17.89 9.92
C GLY A 478 -33.55 -18.34 9.20
N ASP A 479 -34.25 -17.41 8.55
CA ASP A 479 -35.49 -17.71 7.83
C ASP A 479 -35.20 -18.11 6.38
N GLU A 480 -35.23 -19.41 6.09
CA GLU A 480 -35.05 -19.96 4.73
C GLU A 480 -36.06 -19.39 3.71
N GLY A 481 -37.22 -18.91 4.16
CA GLY A 481 -38.24 -18.27 3.33
C GLY A 481 -37.98 -16.78 3.05
N SER A 482 -36.93 -16.20 3.64
CA SER A 482 -36.60 -14.79 3.48
C SER A 482 -36.20 -14.45 2.05
N TRP A 483 -36.50 -13.22 1.63
CA TRP A 483 -36.22 -12.71 0.30
C TRP A 483 -34.71 -12.72 -0.05
N VAL A 484 -33.81 -12.69 0.94
CA VAL A 484 -32.35 -12.75 0.72
C VAL A 484 -31.88 -14.14 0.27
N HIS A 485 -32.68 -15.18 0.48
CA HIS A 485 -32.44 -16.53 -0.06
C HIS A 485 -33.18 -16.76 -1.39
N GLY A 486 -33.95 -15.76 -1.86
CA GLY A 486 -34.70 -15.81 -3.10
C GLY A 486 -33.84 -15.53 -4.34
N GLN A 487 -34.23 -16.09 -5.49
CA GLN A 487 -33.47 -15.99 -6.75
C GLN A 487 -33.23 -14.56 -7.22
N GLU A 488 -34.13 -13.63 -6.93
CA GLU A 488 -33.97 -12.20 -7.26
C GLU A 488 -32.72 -11.61 -6.59
N TYR A 489 -32.46 -11.96 -5.33
CA TYR A 489 -31.28 -11.54 -4.61
C TYR A 489 -30.02 -12.30 -5.05
N LEU A 490 -30.14 -13.63 -5.16
CA LEU A 490 -29.04 -14.53 -5.45
C LEU A 490 -28.45 -14.33 -6.86
N ARG A 491 -29.29 -13.98 -7.84
CA ARG A 491 -28.89 -13.77 -9.24
C ARG A 491 -28.07 -14.95 -9.81
N GLY A 492 -28.55 -16.17 -9.56
CA GLY A 492 -27.90 -17.40 -10.01
C GLY A 492 -26.68 -17.83 -9.20
N ARG A 493 -26.34 -17.12 -8.12
CA ARG A 493 -25.32 -17.59 -7.15
C ARG A 493 -25.86 -18.79 -6.37
N LYS A 494 -24.97 -19.72 -6.05
CA LYS A 494 -25.29 -20.85 -5.19
C LYS A 494 -25.62 -20.33 -3.79
N GLU A 495 -26.70 -20.83 -3.22
CA GLU A 495 -27.15 -20.49 -1.88
C GLU A 495 -26.97 -21.67 -0.93
N GLU A 496 -26.46 -21.39 0.26
CA GLU A 496 -26.27 -22.35 1.34
C GLU A 496 -26.49 -21.65 2.67
N MET A 497 -27.34 -22.20 3.55
CA MET A 497 -27.61 -21.57 4.86
C MET A 497 -26.35 -21.36 5.70
N SER A 498 -25.35 -22.23 5.56
CA SER A 498 -24.06 -22.09 6.26
C SER A 498 -23.16 -20.98 5.71
N ALA A 499 -23.30 -20.65 4.42
CA ALA A 499 -22.51 -19.65 3.71
C ALA A 499 -23.39 -18.83 2.75
N PRO A 500 -24.42 -18.13 3.27
CA PRO A 500 -25.43 -17.50 2.44
C PRO A 500 -24.83 -16.30 1.71
N VAL A 501 -25.37 -15.99 0.53
CA VAL A 501 -24.90 -14.83 -0.26
C VAL A 501 -25.05 -13.53 0.56
N PHE A 502 -26.08 -13.45 1.40
CA PHE A 502 -26.30 -12.35 2.33
C PHE A 502 -25.14 -12.13 3.32
N GLY A 503 -24.37 -13.17 3.65
CA GLY A 503 -23.17 -13.05 4.49
C GLY A 503 -22.13 -12.07 3.93
N PHE A 504 -21.94 -12.06 2.59
CA PHE A 504 -21.06 -11.09 1.94
C PHE A 504 -21.57 -9.66 2.09
N THR A 505 -22.88 -9.47 2.04
CA THR A 505 -23.52 -8.16 2.24
C THR A 505 -23.35 -7.69 3.68
N MET A 506 -23.57 -8.57 4.64
CA MET A 506 -23.35 -8.27 6.06
C MET A 506 -21.89 -7.89 6.34
N GLU A 507 -20.93 -8.57 5.70
CA GLU A 507 -19.50 -8.22 5.80
C GLU A 507 -19.25 -6.76 5.39
N ARG A 508 -19.89 -6.25 4.31
CA ARG A 508 -19.74 -4.86 3.85
C ARG A 508 -20.48 -3.86 4.73
N LEU A 509 -21.53 -4.31 5.40
CA LEU A 509 -22.48 -3.47 6.09
C LEU A 509 -22.03 -3.03 7.49
N TRP A 510 -21.11 -3.76 8.15
CA TRP A 510 -20.74 -3.47 9.55
C TRP A 510 -20.37 -2.02 9.82
N ALA A 511 -19.54 -1.40 8.97
CA ALA A 511 -19.18 0.00 9.14
C ALA A 511 -20.37 0.95 8.99
N GLY A 512 -21.27 0.70 8.03
CA GLY A 512 -22.51 1.47 7.88
C GLY A 512 -23.47 1.27 9.05
N LEU A 513 -23.69 0.02 9.46
CA LEU A 513 -24.54 -0.34 10.59
C LEU A 513 -24.06 0.33 11.89
N LEU A 514 -22.75 0.42 12.08
CA LEU A 514 -22.12 1.11 13.20
C LEU A 514 -21.85 2.59 12.89
N GLN A 515 -22.58 3.19 11.94
CA GLN A 515 -22.59 4.63 11.67
C GLN A 515 -21.21 5.24 11.36
N CYS A 516 -20.31 4.44 10.79
CA CYS A 516 -18.96 4.86 10.40
C CYS A 516 -18.93 5.17 8.90
N GLY A 517 -19.54 6.29 8.50
CA GLY A 517 -19.66 6.75 7.11
C GLY A 517 -18.69 7.89 6.72
N ASP A 518 -17.54 8.03 7.41
CA ASP A 518 -16.56 9.08 7.08
C ASP A 518 -15.69 8.63 5.90
N GLU A 519 -15.78 9.33 4.77
CA GLU A 519 -14.97 9.07 3.57
C GLU A 519 -13.46 9.14 3.86
N ARG A 520 -13.07 9.94 4.86
CA ARG A 520 -11.68 10.02 5.30
C ARG A 520 -11.17 8.67 5.78
N VAL A 521 -12.02 7.83 6.39
CA VAL A 521 -11.58 6.48 6.79
C VAL A 521 -11.28 5.61 5.58
N ALA A 522 -12.06 5.74 4.50
CA ALA A 522 -11.77 5.01 3.26
C ALA A 522 -10.50 5.53 2.57
N ARG A 523 -10.26 6.84 2.60
CA ARG A 523 -9.22 7.53 1.84
C ARG A 523 -7.87 7.62 2.57
N ASP A 524 -7.91 7.97 3.85
CA ASP A 524 -6.75 8.35 4.64
C ASP A 524 -6.19 7.15 5.43
N CYS A 525 -6.95 6.08 5.62
CA CYS A 525 -6.46 4.89 6.28
C CYS A 525 -5.39 4.19 5.43
N PRO A 526 -4.14 4.06 5.91
CA PRO A 526 -3.10 3.38 5.14
C PRO A 526 -3.47 1.92 4.86
N SER A 527 -2.89 1.38 3.79
CA SER A 527 -3.00 -0.04 3.50
C SER A 527 -2.50 -0.88 4.68
N LEU A 528 -3.02 -2.10 4.81
CA LEU A 528 -2.61 -3.06 5.83
C LEU A 528 -1.08 -3.32 5.81
N LEU A 529 -0.44 -3.16 4.66
CA LEU A 529 1.00 -3.39 4.47
C LEU A 529 1.85 -2.16 4.79
N SER A 530 1.36 -0.95 4.50
CA SER A 530 2.06 0.29 4.90
C SER A 530 2.00 0.49 6.41
N GLY A 531 0.86 0.15 7.03
CA GLY A 531 0.62 0.24 8.47
C GLY A 531 0.52 1.68 9.01
N TRP A 532 1.18 2.65 8.36
CA TRP A 532 1.25 4.05 8.77
C TRP A 532 1.32 4.97 7.55
N ARG A 533 0.91 6.24 7.73
CA ARG A 533 1.13 7.35 6.77
C ARG A 533 1.74 8.56 7.47
N MET A 534 2.58 9.32 6.77
CA MET A 534 3.17 10.54 7.34
C MET A 534 2.08 11.59 7.59
N GLY A 535 2.12 12.24 8.76
CA GLY A 535 1.07 13.20 9.17
C GLY A 535 -0.28 12.56 9.51
N GLY A 536 -0.35 11.23 9.53
CA GLY A 536 -1.55 10.49 9.89
C GLY A 536 -1.80 10.47 11.39
N GLY A 537 -3.04 10.23 11.77
CA GLY A 537 -3.48 10.09 13.15
C GLY A 537 -4.43 8.92 13.33
N ARG A 538 -4.80 8.65 14.59
CA ARG A 538 -5.73 7.56 14.94
C ARG A 538 -7.07 7.67 14.19
N GLY A 539 -7.52 8.87 13.86
CA GLY A 539 -8.79 9.11 13.14
C GLY A 539 -8.78 8.70 11.67
N ASP A 540 -7.63 8.30 11.11
CA ASP A 540 -7.54 7.94 9.70
C ASP A 540 -8.17 6.58 9.40
N CYS A 541 -8.20 5.66 10.37
CA CYS A 541 -8.70 4.30 10.17
C CYS A 541 -9.95 3.97 10.97
N GLN A 542 -10.54 4.93 11.68
CA GLN A 542 -11.66 4.66 12.57
C GLN A 542 -12.63 5.83 12.65
N CYS A 543 -13.82 5.54 13.15
CA CYS A 543 -14.75 6.56 13.60
C CYS A 543 -14.74 6.61 15.13
N PHE A 544 -14.57 7.80 15.70
CA PHE A 544 -14.62 8.03 17.14
C PHE A 544 -16.06 8.21 17.64
N ASP A 545 -16.25 8.10 18.95
CA ASP A 545 -17.53 8.36 19.63
C ASP A 545 -17.67 9.79 20.19
N HIS A 546 -16.82 10.72 19.74
CA HIS A 546 -16.93 12.13 20.15
C HIS A 546 -18.12 12.81 19.47
N VAL A 547 -18.91 13.55 20.27
CA VAL A 547 -20.08 14.34 19.84
C VAL A 547 -19.66 15.66 19.19
#